data_AF-A0A2E0HV10-F1
#
_entry.id   AF-A0A2E0HV10-F1
#
_cell.length_a   1.000
_cell.length_b   1.000
_cell.length_c   1.000
_cell.angle_alpha   90.00
_cell.angle_beta   90.00
_cell.angle_gamma   90.00
#
_symmetry.space_group_name_H-M   'P 1'
#
loop_
_entity.id
_entity.type
_entity.pdbx_description
1 polymer ?
#
loop_
_entity_poly.entity_id
_entity_poly.type
_entity_poly.pdbx_seq_one_letter_code
_entity_poly.pdbx_strand_id
1 'polypeptide(L)'
;MKKKDSVSDVMIDVPGNVPPLGVFPYFGFWQSIYKQLPKALEVRTGFSKFDISPALKEAEDLVNGSYKVIVGEKLWKIGELLAMNQYIPAHGSGGAGLPSVLPSRDLGRIQIASATFEPIINAILQRNSMSGAVGQEMAAVESEYNSKLQMMSKLVNRMSDLEEDYISYEALSVMKADVEAKQRNIAVLEAEINQLSMGIEHSKKAGQEINKLASALKAAEGQHDSVISQIEHWQSVLNNANRNGDGVTHANATKKLTELGKTNGELAQRIRGLGIQTQRLEATYTNPHEMNVALKELNAQRMLVMKELSPALNQLKKSENNFMQVEAEIQQVRKQGAALSTDLEFLSGKMKEIMESQQLVVSENESDLVRMWVNHLSQVYVDIENYLFANLRIAQEAAISAQGSSIYMQKAISAEKIAKMEEFMSAIDTVSDYLDNDEVRVLEQVARLGTLLDYLPGTARIIALRDMSYSQRTEAYRNMVEEIIDFGQRDESMDKRDPLISIGPIEIAKSEPLSEVADLLQHLSDSLME
;
A
#
# COMPACT_ATOMS: atom_id res chain seq x y z
N MET A 1 -44.18 4.25 26.81
CA MET A 1 -45.35 3.52 26.26
C MET A 1 -45.33 2.13 26.89
N LYS A 2 -46.47 1.48 27.15
CA LYS A 2 -46.45 0.12 27.69
C LYS A 2 -46.58 -0.89 26.56
N LYS A 3 -45.72 -1.91 26.54
CA LYS A 3 -45.79 -3.03 25.57
C LYS A 3 -46.27 -4.27 26.31
N LYS A 4 -47.26 -4.94 25.72
CA LYS A 4 -47.84 -6.20 26.20
C LYS A 4 -47.09 -7.36 25.58
N ASP A 5 -46.68 -8.34 26.38
CA ASP A 5 -46.22 -9.63 25.87
C ASP A 5 -47.40 -10.33 25.19
N SER A 6 -47.17 -10.85 23.98
CA SER A 6 -48.22 -11.51 23.19
C SER A 6 -48.68 -12.84 23.76
N VAL A 7 -47.92 -13.42 24.70
CA VAL A 7 -48.19 -14.76 25.25
C VAL A 7 -48.69 -14.72 26.70
N SER A 8 -48.16 -13.82 27.54
CA SER A 8 -48.40 -13.85 28.99
C SER A 8 -49.21 -12.69 29.56
N ASP A 9 -49.69 -11.76 28.72
CA ASP A 9 -50.39 -10.54 29.12
C ASP A 9 -49.59 -9.57 30.02
N VAL A 10 -48.31 -9.86 30.24
CA VAL A 10 -47.37 -9.04 31.01
C VAL A 10 -47.07 -7.72 30.30
N MET A 11 -46.95 -6.63 31.08
CA MET A 11 -46.60 -5.31 30.56
C MET A 11 -45.21 -4.87 31.05
N ILE A 12 -44.38 -4.36 30.13
CA ILE A 12 -43.18 -3.58 30.48
C ILE A 12 -43.28 -2.17 29.88
N ASP A 13 -42.59 -1.23 30.48
CA ASP A 13 -42.45 0.12 29.92
C ASP A 13 -41.37 0.10 28.82
N VAL A 14 -41.72 0.56 27.62
CA VAL A 14 -40.82 0.71 26.47
C VAL A 14 -40.68 2.17 26.05
N PRO A 15 -39.49 2.57 25.58
CA PRO A 15 -39.22 3.92 25.11
C PRO A 15 -40.06 4.27 23.86
N GLY A 16 -40.40 5.55 23.71
CA GLY A 16 -41.09 6.03 22.51
C GLY A 16 -40.18 6.24 21.30
N ASN A 17 -40.76 6.48 20.12
CA ASN A 17 -40.01 6.86 18.91
C ASN A 17 -39.54 8.32 18.97
N VAL A 18 -38.89 8.70 20.07
CA VAL A 18 -38.31 10.02 20.26
C VAL A 18 -36.79 9.88 20.07
N PRO A 19 -36.17 10.63 19.15
CA PRO A 19 -34.72 10.59 18.98
C PRO A 19 -34.02 11.20 20.21
N PRO A 20 -32.77 10.79 20.50
CA PRO A 20 -32.02 11.31 21.63
C PRO A 20 -31.70 12.80 21.45
N LEU A 21 -32.14 13.64 22.40
CA LEU A 21 -31.96 15.11 22.35
C LEU A 21 -30.59 15.59 22.90
N GLY A 22 -29.73 14.68 23.40
CA GLY A 22 -28.49 15.01 24.12
C GLY A 22 -27.20 14.47 23.51
N VAL A 23 -26.08 14.64 24.22
CA VAL A 23 -24.76 14.06 23.93
C VAL A 23 -24.59 12.79 24.79
N PHE A 24 -24.04 11.72 24.21
CA PHE A 24 -23.70 10.50 24.92
C PHE A 24 -22.43 10.71 25.76
N PRO A 25 -22.33 10.17 26.99
CA PRO A 25 -23.30 9.32 27.68
C PRO A 25 -24.56 10.08 28.11
N TYR A 26 -25.73 9.55 27.72
CA TYR A 26 -27.02 10.17 28.02
C TYR A 26 -27.31 10.18 29.52
N PHE A 27 -28.09 11.16 29.96
CA PHE A 27 -28.58 11.25 31.34
C PHE A 27 -29.30 9.96 31.76
N GLY A 28 -29.19 9.58 33.04
CA GLY A 28 -29.80 8.36 33.57
C GLY A 28 -28.87 7.15 33.48
N PHE A 29 -29.33 6.08 32.82
CA PHE A 29 -28.65 4.77 32.79
C PHE A 29 -27.19 4.87 32.34
N TRP A 30 -26.94 5.44 31.15
CA TRP A 30 -25.60 5.48 30.58
C TRP A 30 -24.65 6.33 31.40
N GLN A 31 -25.07 7.52 31.87
CA GLN A 31 -24.24 8.35 32.74
C GLN A 31 -23.80 7.63 34.03
N SER A 32 -24.66 6.77 34.60
CA SER A 32 -24.35 6.03 35.82
C SER A 32 -23.35 4.88 35.61
N ILE A 33 -23.39 4.24 34.44
CA ILE A 33 -22.62 3.02 34.14
C ILE A 33 -21.37 3.30 33.30
N TYR A 34 -21.32 4.42 32.57
CA TYR A 34 -20.25 4.70 31.61
C TYR A 34 -18.84 4.70 32.24
N LYS A 35 -18.71 5.21 33.47
CA LYS A 35 -17.42 5.20 34.20
C LYS A 35 -16.94 3.78 34.57
N GLN A 36 -17.84 2.81 34.61
CA GLN A 36 -17.57 1.41 34.98
C GLN A 36 -17.32 0.53 33.75
N LEU A 37 -17.67 0.99 32.54
CA LEU A 37 -17.51 0.27 31.28
C LEU A 37 -16.08 -0.21 31.01
N PRO A 38 -15.01 0.61 31.18
CA PRO A 38 -13.65 0.15 30.85
C PRO A 38 -13.24 -1.09 31.63
N LYS A 39 -13.59 -1.16 32.93
CA LYS A 39 -13.27 -2.31 33.79
C LYS A 39 -14.13 -3.53 33.44
N ALA A 40 -15.40 -3.32 33.10
CA ALA A 40 -16.30 -4.40 32.70
C ALA A 40 -15.90 -4.98 31.33
N LEU A 41 -15.45 -4.14 30.40
CA LEU A 41 -14.94 -4.54 29.09
C LEU A 41 -13.61 -5.28 29.21
N GLU A 42 -12.69 -4.85 30.07
CA GLU A 42 -11.41 -5.55 30.33
C GLU A 42 -11.64 -7.01 30.74
N VAL A 43 -12.62 -7.26 31.61
CA VAL A 43 -12.98 -8.62 32.04
C VAL A 43 -13.59 -9.45 30.89
N ARG A 44 -14.30 -8.81 29.95
CA ARG A 44 -14.99 -9.51 28.86
C ARG A 44 -14.11 -9.77 27.65
N THR A 45 -13.36 -8.76 27.21
CA THR A 45 -12.56 -8.82 25.98
C THR A 45 -11.15 -9.34 26.23
N GLY A 46 -10.66 -9.28 27.47
CA GLY A 46 -9.29 -9.64 27.83
C GLY A 46 -8.25 -8.59 27.43
N PHE A 47 -8.66 -7.46 26.82
CA PHE A 47 -7.78 -6.35 26.50
C PHE A 47 -7.52 -5.46 27.72
N SER A 48 -6.36 -4.81 27.77
CA SER A 48 -6.02 -3.90 28.85
C SER A 48 -6.98 -2.71 28.90
N LYS A 49 -7.32 -2.25 30.11
CA LYS A 49 -8.05 -0.99 30.31
C LYS A 49 -7.42 0.20 29.58
N PHE A 50 -6.10 0.22 29.40
CA PHE A 50 -5.38 1.28 28.69
C PHE A 50 -5.68 1.29 27.18
N ASP A 51 -5.89 0.14 26.56
CA ASP A 51 -6.23 0.01 25.14
C ASP A 51 -7.73 0.23 24.90
N ILE A 52 -8.55 -0.20 25.86
CA ILE A 52 -10.02 -0.04 25.80
C ILE A 52 -10.42 1.42 25.91
N SER A 53 -9.73 2.23 26.72
CA SER A 53 -10.15 3.62 26.99
C SER A 53 -10.11 4.51 25.73
N PRO A 54 -9.07 4.48 24.88
CA PRO A 54 -9.07 5.15 23.57
C PRO A 54 -10.16 4.63 22.63
N ALA A 55 -10.34 3.31 22.53
CA ALA A 55 -11.38 2.72 21.67
C ALA A 55 -12.80 3.11 22.12
N LEU A 56 -13.02 3.22 23.43
CA LEU A 56 -14.30 3.65 24.01
C LEU A 56 -14.58 5.13 23.72
N LYS A 57 -13.53 5.96 23.75
CA LYS A 57 -13.64 7.36 23.36
C LYS A 57 -13.96 7.51 21.87
N GLU A 58 -13.34 6.71 21.03
CA GLU A 58 -13.67 6.70 19.60
C GLU A 58 -15.11 6.22 19.34
N ALA A 59 -15.57 5.19 20.06
CA ALA A 59 -16.96 4.77 20.00
C ALA A 59 -17.93 5.86 20.51
N GLU A 60 -17.54 6.64 21.53
CA GLU A 60 -18.29 7.83 21.98
C GLU A 60 -18.34 8.91 20.90
N ASP A 61 -17.24 9.19 20.22
CA ASP A 61 -17.16 10.16 19.12
C ASP A 61 -18.05 9.74 17.94
N LEU A 62 -18.10 8.44 17.60
CA LEU A 62 -19.01 7.89 16.58
C LEU A 62 -20.49 8.12 16.94
N VAL A 63 -20.84 7.91 18.22
CA VAL A 63 -22.21 8.12 18.74
C VAL A 63 -22.57 9.60 18.79
N ASN A 64 -21.60 10.48 19.03
CA ASN A 64 -21.83 11.92 19.13
C ASN A 64 -21.70 12.66 17.80
N GLY A 65 -21.06 12.06 16.80
CA GLY A 65 -20.79 12.64 15.48
C GLY A 65 -21.81 12.22 14.42
N SER A 66 -21.29 11.78 13.27
CA SER A 66 -22.05 11.50 12.04
C SER A 66 -23.13 10.42 12.20
N TYR A 67 -22.99 9.53 13.18
CA TYR A 67 -23.88 8.38 13.39
C TYR A 67 -24.81 8.53 14.60
N LYS A 68 -24.93 9.75 15.15
CA LYS A 68 -25.78 10.07 16.30
C LYS A 68 -27.22 9.61 16.17
N VAL A 69 -27.80 9.76 14.98
CA VAL A 69 -29.20 9.35 14.76
C VAL A 69 -29.32 7.83 14.79
N ILE A 70 -28.39 7.10 14.18
CA ILE A 70 -28.55 5.65 13.97
C ILE A 70 -28.09 4.86 15.21
N VAL A 71 -26.84 5.08 15.64
CA VAL A 71 -26.26 4.38 16.80
C VAL A 71 -26.80 4.98 18.09
N GLY A 72 -26.85 6.31 18.15
CA GLY A 72 -27.27 7.03 19.35
C GLY A 72 -28.71 6.72 19.72
N GLU A 73 -29.63 6.58 18.77
CA GLU A 73 -31.02 6.18 19.05
C GLU A 73 -31.10 4.76 19.63
N LYS A 74 -30.31 3.82 19.11
CA LYS A 74 -30.29 2.43 19.61
C LYS A 74 -29.76 2.34 21.02
N LEU A 75 -28.64 3.00 21.31
CA LEU A 75 -28.11 3.10 22.67
C LEU A 75 -29.10 3.79 23.60
N TRP A 76 -29.73 4.87 23.17
CA TRP A 76 -30.74 5.55 23.96
C TRP A 76 -31.92 4.62 24.30
N LYS A 77 -32.48 3.91 23.32
CA LYS A 77 -33.57 2.95 23.53
C LYS A 77 -33.18 1.84 24.53
N ILE A 78 -31.98 1.30 24.43
CA ILE A 78 -31.47 0.30 25.39
C ILE A 78 -31.39 0.89 26.79
N GLY A 79 -30.82 2.10 26.92
CA GLY A 79 -30.65 2.77 28.21
C GLY A 79 -31.98 3.11 28.88
N GLU A 80 -32.93 3.64 28.11
CA GLU A 80 -34.27 3.96 28.60
C GLU A 80 -35.06 2.71 28.97
N LEU A 81 -34.99 1.64 28.17
CA LEU A 81 -35.65 0.37 28.48
C LEU A 81 -35.18 -0.17 29.85
N LEU A 82 -33.88 -0.11 30.12
CA LEU A 82 -33.30 -0.55 31.39
C LEU A 82 -33.60 0.40 32.56
N ALA A 83 -33.72 1.70 32.29
CA ALA A 83 -34.04 2.73 33.28
C ALA A 83 -35.51 2.69 33.71
N MET A 84 -36.44 2.58 32.75
CA MET A 84 -37.88 2.48 33.01
C MET A 84 -38.23 1.21 33.81
N ASN A 85 -37.45 0.15 33.64
CA ASN A 85 -37.66 -1.16 34.26
C ASN A 85 -36.65 -1.47 35.38
N GLN A 86 -36.24 -0.46 36.17
CA GLN A 86 -35.13 -0.55 37.14
C GLN A 86 -35.24 -1.67 38.19
N TYR A 87 -36.46 -2.11 38.54
CA TYR A 87 -36.69 -3.13 39.57
C TYR A 87 -36.75 -4.56 39.03
N ILE A 88 -36.76 -4.73 37.71
CA ILE A 88 -36.81 -6.04 37.07
C ILE A 88 -35.38 -6.50 36.82
N PRO A 89 -35.01 -7.72 37.26
CA PRO A 89 -33.74 -8.32 36.89
C PRO A 89 -33.62 -8.44 35.37
N ALA A 90 -32.46 -8.07 34.82
CA ALA A 90 -32.17 -8.19 33.38
C ALA A 90 -31.16 -9.31 33.11
N HIS A 91 -31.14 -10.35 33.95
CA HIS A 91 -30.28 -11.53 33.77
C HIS A 91 -31.00 -12.63 32.99
N GLY A 92 -30.28 -13.49 32.29
CA GLY A 92 -30.91 -14.54 31.49
C GLY A 92 -29.89 -15.42 30.79
N SER A 93 -30.33 -16.62 30.40
CA SER A 93 -29.54 -17.51 29.55
C SER A 93 -29.49 -16.95 28.12
N GLY A 94 -28.30 -16.95 27.52
CA GLY A 94 -27.91 -16.19 26.31
C GLY A 94 -28.96 -16.08 25.19
N GLY A 95 -29.02 -14.89 24.57
CA GLY A 95 -29.79 -14.55 23.38
C GLY A 95 -28.91 -14.40 22.14
N ALA A 96 -29.49 -13.86 21.06
CA ALA A 96 -28.79 -13.74 19.78
C ALA A 96 -27.71 -12.64 19.77
N GLY A 97 -27.92 -11.56 20.53
CA GLY A 97 -27.00 -10.43 20.69
C GLY A 97 -26.38 -10.33 22.09
N LEU A 98 -26.98 -10.91 23.13
CA LEU A 98 -26.43 -10.95 24.48
C LEU A 98 -25.97 -12.36 24.88
N PRO A 99 -24.73 -12.56 25.36
CA PRO A 99 -24.38 -13.81 26.03
C PRO A 99 -25.09 -13.93 27.37
N SER A 100 -25.02 -15.11 27.99
CA SER A 100 -25.63 -15.37 29.30
C SER A 100 -25.26 -14.26 30.31
N VAL A 101 -26.28 -13.55 30.78
CA VAL A 101 -26.13 -12.47 31.77
C VAL A 101 -26.35 -13.09 33.15
N LEU A 102 -25.33 -13.03 34.01
CA LEU A 102 -25.38 -13.64 35.33
C LEU A 102 -26.11 -12.73 36.34
N PRO A 103 -26.76 -13.30 37.37
CA PRO A 103 -27.30 -12.53 38.47
C PRO A 103 -26.22 -11.69 39.15
N SER A 104 -26.47 -10.40 39.32
CA SER A 104 -25.52 -9.45 39.93
C SER A 104 -26.24 -8.40 40.77
N ARG A 105 -25.49 -7.66 41.59
CA ARG A 105 -26.06 -6.61 42.48
C ARG A 105 -26.72 -5.47 41.71
N ASP A 106 -26.25 -5.20 40.51
CA ASP A 106 -26.80 -4.25 39.53
C ASP A 106 -27.83 -4.90 38.59
N LEU A 107 -28.32 -6.10 38.92
CA LEU A 107 -29.36 -6.81 38.18
C LEU A 107 -28.99 -7.07 36.70
N GLY A 108 -27.70 -7.28 36.40
CA GLY A 108 -27.16 -7.58 35.06
C GLY A 108 -26.83 -6.35 34.18
N ARG A 109 -27.05 -5.13 34.67
CA ARG A 109 -27.02 -3.90 33.86
C ARG A 109 -25.64 -3.50 33.31
N ILE A 110 -24.59 -3.64 34.12
CA ILE A 110 -23.20 -3.39 33.73
C ILE A 110 -22.73 -4.44 32.73
N GLN A 111 -23.14 -5.71 32.90
CA GLN A 111 -22.82 -6.78 31.95
C GLN A 111 -23.46 -6.50 30.59
N ILE A 112 -24.74 -6.10 30.57
CA ILE A 112 -25.44 -5.68 29.35
C ILE A 112 -24.75 -4.46 28.71
N ALA A 113 -24.43 -3.44 29.51
CA ALA A 113 -23.73 -2.26 29.00
C ALA A 113 -22.37 -2.64 28.38
N SER A 114 -21.56 -3.48 29.02
CA SER A 114 -20.30 -3.95 28.43
C SER A 114 -20.52 -4.78 27.16
N ALA A 115 -21.56 -5.62 27.11
CA ALA A 115 -21.91 -6.40 25.94
C ALA A 115 -22.33 -5.52 24.75
N THR A 116 -22.99 -4.37 24.98
CA THR A 116 -23.35 -3.44 23.90
C THR A 116 -22.15 -2.79 23.21
N PHE A 117 -21.04 -2.60 23.94
CA PHE A 117 -19.83 -1.96 23.42
C PHE A 117 -18.77 -2.96 22.95
N GLU A 118 -18.83 -4.22 23.39
CA GLU A 118 -17.79 -5.22 23.10
C GLU A 118 -17.47 -5.39 21.59
N PRO A 119 -18.44 -5.57 20.68
CA PRO A 119 -18.12 -5.78 19.26
C PRO A 119 -17.46 -4.57 18.61
N ILE A 120 -17.93 -3.36 18.92
CA ILE A 120 -17.36 -2.12 18.35
C ILE A 120 -15.95 -1.88 18.87
N ILE A 121 -15.70 -2.14 20.17
CA ILE A 121 -14.37 -1.97 20.76
C ILE A 121 -13.39 -2.96 20.17
N ASN A 122 -13.77 -4.23 20.05
CA ASN A 122 -12.91 -5.25 19.45
C ASN A 122 -12.55 -4.90 18.00
N ALA A 123 -13.52 -4.40 17.24
CA ALA A 123 -13.31 -4.08 15.83
C ALA A 123 -12.51 -2.77 15.64
N ILE A 124 -12.67 -1.76 16.50
CA ILE A 124 -11.80 -0.57 16.54
C ILE A 124 -10.36 -0.97 16.88
N LEU A 125 -10.16 -1.84 17.88
CA LEU A 125 -8.82 -2.32 18.26
C LEU A 125 -8.15 -3.10 17.12
N GLN A 126 -8.90 -3.96 16.41
CA GLN A 126 -8.42 -4.67 15.23
C GLN A 126 -8.05 -3.71 14.09
N ARG A 127 -8.90 -2.70 13.82
CA ARG A 127 -8.62 -1.66 12.82
C ARG A 127 -7.35 -0.87 13.16
N ASN A 128 -7.17 -0.51 14.43
CA ASN A 128 -5.99 0.23 14.89
C ASN A 128 -4.71 -0.62 14.78
N SER A 129 -4.79 -1.94 14.99
CA SER A 129 -3.70 -2.87 14.71
C SER A 129 -3.33 -2.91 13.22
N MET A 130 -4.33 -2.99 12.33
CA MET A 130 -4.09 -2.99 10.88
C MET A 130 -3.53 -1.66 10.38
N SER A 131 -4.03 -0.53 10.89
CA SER A 131 -3.50 0.79 10.59
C SER A 131 -2.05 0.95 11.09
N GLY A 132 -1.69 0.36 12.23
CA GLY A 132 -0.32 0.35 12.74
C GLY A 132 0.66 -0.37 11.81
N ALA A 133 0.28 -1.51 11.24
CA ALA A 133 1.12 -2.24 10.28
C ALA A 133 1.34 -1.43 8.98
N VAL A 134 0.28 -0.83 8.44
CA VAL A 134 0.37 0.05 7.26
C VAL A 134 1.22 1.29 7.56
N GLY A 135 1.11 1.87 8.75
CA GLY A 135 1.95 2.99 9.18
C GLY A 135 3.43 2.64 9.33
N GLN A 136 3.76 1.44 9.80
CA GLN A 136 5.15 0.96 9.85
C GLN A 136 5.74 0.76 8.45
N GLU A 137 4.96 0.20 7.52
CA GLU A 137 5.40 0.06 6.13
C GLU A 137 5.59 1.42 5.46
N MET A 138 4.68 2.38 5.70
CA MET A 138 4.80 3.75 5.21
C MET A 138 6.09 4.42 5.71
N ALA A 139 6.40 4.31 7.00
CA ALA A 139 7.61 4.88 7.59
C ALA A 139 8.89 4.23 7.02
N ALA A 140 8.87 2.93 6.74
CA ALA A 140 10.01 2.24 6.11
C ALA A 140 10.25 2.74 4.67
N VAL A 141 9.18 2.85 3.88
CA VAL A 141 9.24 3.36 2.50
C VAL A 141 9.68 4.84 2.48
N GLU A 142 9.19 5.66 3.40
CA GLU A 142 9.60 7.06 3.55
C GLU A 142 11.09 7.20 3.90
N SER A 143 11.57 6.38 4.84
CA SER A 143 12.99 6.34 5.21
C SER A 143 13.87 5.95 4.02
N GLU A 144 13.45 4.95 3.25
CA GLU A 144 14.18 4.52 2.05
C GLU A 144 14.19 5.61 0.97
N TYR A 145 13.03 6.24 0.72
CA TYR A 145 12.88 7.35 -0.22
C TYR A 145 13.82 8.50 0.13
N ASN A 146 13.83 8.95 1.39
CA ASN A 146 14.68 10.04 1.85
C ASN A 146 16.18 9.70 1.75
N SER A 147 16.57 8.46 2.05
CA SER A 147 17.94 7.98 1.89
C SER A 147 18.40 8.05 0.42
N LYS A 148 17.55 7.58 -0.51
CA LYS A 148 17.82 7.62 -1.96
C LYS A 148 17.88 9.07 -2.46
N LEU A 149 17.04 9.96 -1.96
CA LEU A 149 17.04 11.37 -2.34
C LEU A 149 18.34 12.08 -1.91
N GLN A 150 18.88 11.75 -0.73
CA GLN A 150 20.20 12.22 -0.31
C GLN A 150 21.33 11.69 -1.20
N MET A 151 21.27 10.42 -1.63
CA MET A 151 22.23 9.87 -2.59
C MET A 151 22.15 10.61 -3.94
N MET A 152 20.96 10.97 -4.39
CA MET A 152 20.76 11.71 -5.63
C MET A 152 21.40 13.10 -5.54
N SER A 153 21.18 13.81 -4.44
CA SER A 153 21.83 15.10 -4.20
C SER A 153 23.36 14.99 -4.20
N LYS A 154 23.93 13.92 -3.63
CA LYS A 154 25.39 13.68 -3.69
C LYS A 154 25.88 13.44 -5.11
N LEU A 155 25.14 12.69 -5.93
CA LEU A 155 25.48 12.47 -7.34
C LEU A 155 25.40 13.75 -8.16
N VAL A 156 24.40 14.61 -7.91
CA VAL A 156 24.27 15.92 -8.57
C VAL A 156 25.47 16.81 -8.23
N ASN A 157 25.83 16.89 -6.95
CA ASN A 157 27.01 17.66 -6.53
C ASN A 157 28.29 17.10 -7.17
N ARG A 158 28.45 15.77 -7.18
CA ARG A 158 29.61 15.14 -7.83
C ARG A 158 29.66 15.39 -9.33
N MET A 159 28.51 15.42 -10.01
CA MET A 159 28.43 15.78 -11.43
C MET A 159 28.88 17.23 -11.65
N SER A 160 28.43 18.15 -10.79
CA SER A 160 28.85 19.56 -10.84
C SER A 160 30.36 19.71 -10.67
N ASP A 161 30.96 19.02 -9.68
CA ASP A 161 32.41 19.03 -9.46
C ASP A 161 33.17 18.50 -10.69
N LEU A 162 32.67 17.43 -11.31
CA LEU A 162 33.28 16.84 -12.51
C LEU A 162 33.14 17.73 -13.74
N GLU A 163 32.07 18.50 -13.86
CA GLU A 163 31.87 19.47 -14.94
C GLU A 163 32.82 20.67 -14.82
N GLU A 164 33.16 21.09 -13.60
CA GLU A 164 34.20 22.12 -13.37
C GLU A 164 35.60 21.64 -13.77
N ASP A 165 35.92 20.37 -13.51
CA ASP A 165 37.20 19.75 -13.85
C ASP A 165 37.30 19.26 -15.33
N TYR A 166 36.21 19.36 -16.09
CA TYR A 166 36.11 18.83 -17.45
C TYR A 166 36.83 19.75 -18.46
N ILE A 167 37.92 19.24 -19.04
CA ILE A 167 38.51 19.84 -20.25
C ILE A 167 37.63 19.46 -21.44
N SER A 168 37.22 20.45 -22.24
CA SER A 168 36.47 20.17 -23.45
C SER A 168 37.32 19.38 -24.46
N TYR A 169 36.67 18.51 -25.22
CA TYR A 169 37.31 17.79 -26.33
C TYR A 169 37.97 18.76 -27.33
N GLU A 170 37.37 19.93 -27.54
CA GLU A 170 37.92 20.98 -28.40
C GLU A 170 39.26 21.51 -27.89
N ALA A 171 39.37 21.81 -26.59
CA ALA A 171 40.62 22.26 -25.99
C ALA A 171 41.71 21.17 -26.10
N LEU A 172 41.33 19.89 -25.95
CA LEU A 172 42.26 18.77 -26.09
C LEU A 172 42.73 18.59 -27.54
N SER A 173 41.83 18.78 -28.51
CA SER A 173 42.15 18.78 -29.94
C SER A 173 43.14 19.89 -30.32
N VAL A 174 42.97 21.09 -29.75
CA VAL A 174 43.91 22.22 -29.94
C VAL A 174 45.30 21.88 -29.39
N MET A 175 45.40 21.31 -28.19
CA MET A 175 46.69 20.88 -27.62
C MET A 175 47.38 19.82 -28.48
N LYS A 176 46.61 18.86 -29.02
CA LYS A 176 47.14 17.84 -29.93
C LYS A 176 47.66 18.44 -31.23
N ALA A 177 46.93 19.38 -31.82
CA ALA A 177 47.34 20.09 -33.02
C ALA A 177 48.64 20.90 -32.82
N ASP A 178 48.82 21.54 -31.66
CA ASP A 178 50.07 22.24 -31.32
C ASP A 178 51.27 21.29 -31.23
N VAL A 179 51.11 20.14 -30.56
CA VAL A 179 52.16 19.11 -30.49
C VAL A 179 52.52 18.59 -31.88
N GLU A 180 51.53 18.28 -32.72
CA GLU A 180 51.76 17.83 -34.09
C GLU A 180 52.46 18.91 -34.94
N ALA A 181 52.10 20.18 -34.78
CA ALA A 181 52.75 21.28 -35.48
C ALA A 181 54.23 21.41 -35.08
N LYS A 182 54.54 21.31 -33.77
CA LYS A 182 55.93 21.34 -33.27
C LYS A 182 56.74 20.14 -33.76
N GLN A 183 56.15 18.94 -33.79
CA GLN A 183 56.80 17.74 -34.35
C GLN A 183 57.12 17.89 -35.84
N ARG A 184 56.16 18.41 -36.63
CA ARG A 184 56.39 18.70 -38.06
C ARG A 184 57.51 19.72 -38.25
N ASN A 185 57.54 20.77 -37.43
CA ASN A 185 58.60 21.78 -37.50
C ASN A 185 59.99 21.18 -37.23
N ILE A 186 60.13 20.30 -36.24
CA ILE A 186 61.38 19.57 -35.99
C ILE A 186 61.79 18.73 -37.21
N ALA A 187 60.86 17.99 -37.82
CA ALA A 187 61.15 17.17 -38.99
C ALA A 187 61.63 17.99 -40.20
N VAL A 188 61.05 19.18 -40.40
CA VAL A 188 61.51 20.14 -41.44
C VAL A 188 62.94 20.62 -41.14
N LEU A 189 63.19 21.07 -39.91
CA LEU A 189 64.53 21.52 -39.50
C LEU A 189 65.58 20.40 -39.61
N GLU A 190 65.24 19.15 -39.28
CA GLU A 190 66.13 18.01 -39.44
C GLU A 190 66.46 17.73 -40.91
N ALA A 191 65.48 17.84 -41.81
CA ALA A 191 65.70 17.69 -43.24
C ALA A 191 66.65 18.78 -43.78
N GLU A 192 66.45 20.04 -43.39
CA GLU A 192 67.32 21.16 -43.78
C GLU A 192 68.74 21.03 -43.22
N ILE A 193 68.89 20.63 -41.95
CA ILE A 193 70.19 20.35 -41.32
C ILE A 193 70.93 19.25 -42.08
N ASN A 194 70.24 18.18 -42.48
CA ASN A 194 70.84 17.08 -43.24
C ASN A 194 71.29 17.55 -44.63
N GLN A 195 70.46 18.32 -45.33
CA GLN A 195 70.81 18.89 -46.64
C GLN A 195 72.05 19.80 -46.56
N LEU A 196 72.12 20.70 -45.57
CA LEU A 196 73.28 21.56 -45.36
C LEU A 196 74.53 20.75 -44.99
N SER A 197 74.39 19.73 -44.14
CA SER A 197 75.52 18.86 -43.75
C SER A 197 76.10 18.14 -44.97
N MET A 198 75.26 17.61 -45.85
CA MET A 198 75.69 17.02 -47.12
C MET A 198 76.34 18.08 -48.02
N GLY A 199 75.77 19.28 -48.12
CA GLY A 199 76.33 20.40 -48.90
C GLY A 199 77.73 20.81 -48.43
N ILE A 200 77.95 20.88 -47.11
CA ILE A 200 79.26 21.16 -46.49
C ILE A 200 80.27 20.07 -46.86
N GLU A 201 79.89 18.80 -46.83
CA GLU A 201 80.78 17.71 -47.19
C GLU A 201 81.18 17.77 -48.68
N HIS A 202 80.22 18.03 -49.57
CA HIS A 202 80.48 18.19 -51.00
C HIS A 202 81.40 19.39 -51.27
N SER A 203 81.14 20.54 -50.63
CA SER A 203 81.98 21.72 -50.78
C SER A 203 83.40 21.51 -50.24
N LYS A 204 83.57 20.80 -49.11
CA LYS A 204 84.90 20.43 -48.61
C LYS A 204 85.67 19.56 -49.61
N LYS A 205 85.01 18.57 -50.22
CA LYS A 205 85.62 17.72 -51.26
C LYS A 205 86.02 18.55 -52.48
N ALA A 206 85.11 19.40 -52.97
CA ALA A 206 85.38 20.32 -54.08
C ALA A 206 86.57 21.25 -53.79
N GLY A 207 86.63 21.84 -52.58
CA GLY A 207 87.76 22.69 -52.16
C GLY A 207 89.10 21.93 -52.11
N GLN A 208 89.11 20.66 -51.68
CA GLN A 208 90.31 19.82 -51.73
C GLN A 208 90.74 19.53 -53.18
N GLU A 209 89.79 19.29 -54.08
CA GLU A 209 90.06 19.07 -55.50
C GLU A 209 90.56 20.33 -56.21
N ILE A 210 89.96 21.50 -55.94
CA ILE A 210 90.42 22.80 -56.43
C ILE A 210 91.86 23.03 -56.00
N ASN A 211 92.19 22.80 -54.72
CA ASN A 211 93.57 22.96 -54.22
C ASN A 211 94.57 22.01 -54.93
N LYS A 212 94.17 20.76 -55.18
CA LYS A 212 95.00 19.81 -55.94
C LYS A 212 95.20 20.27 -57.38
N LEU A 213 94.14 20.69 -58.06
CA LEU A 213 94.20 21.18 -59.44
C LEU A 213 95.01 22.48 -59.53
N ALA A 214 94.84 23.42 -58.61
CA ALA A 214 95.62 24.65 -58.53
C ALA A 214 97.11 24.36 -58.33
N SER A 215 97.46 23.40 -57.47
CA SER A 215 98.86 22.98 -57.29
C SER A 215 99.44 22.33 -58.55
N ALA A 216 98.65 21.51 -59.26
CA ALA A 216 99.06 20.85 -60.49
C ALA A 216 99.18 21.85 -61.66
N LEU A 217 98.29 22.84 -61.72
CA LEU A 217 98.31 23.94 -62.68
C LEU A 217 99.56 24.79 -62.48
N LYS A 218 99.82 25.23 -61.24
CA LYS A 218 101.02 26.01 -60.90
C LYS A 218 102.32 25.25 -61.21
N ALA A 219 102.34 23.94 -60.95
CA ALA A 219 103.48 23.09 -61.31
C ALA A 219 103.66 22.97 -62.84
N ALA A 220 102.56 22.82 -63.58
CA ALA A 220 102.58 22.77 -65.05
C ALA A 220 103.00 24.11 -65.68
N GLU A 221 102.52 25.24 -65.13
CA GLU A 221 102.93 26.59 -65.51
C GLU A 221 104.44 26.79 -65.27
N GLY A 222 104.96 26.42 -64.10
CA GLY A 222 106.40 26.50 -63.83
C GLY A 222 107.25 25.63 -64.76
N GLN A 223 106.76 24.43 -65.13
CA GLN A 223 107.42 23.59 -66.15
C GLN A 223 107.38 24.23 -67.53
N HIS A 224 106.24 24.81 -67.91
CA HIS A 224 106.07 25.50 -69.19
C HIS A 224 106.99 26.72 -69.30
N ASP A 225 107.09 27.54 -68.25
CA ASP A 225 108.00 28.70 -68.21
C ASP A 225 109.47 28.27 -68.32
N SER A 226 109.85 27.15 -67.69
CA SER A 226 111.18 26.57 -67.84
C SER A 226 111.44 26.09 -69.27
N VAL A 227 110.45 25.48 -69.93
CA VAL A 227 110.56 25.04 -71.33
C VAL A 227 110.65 26.24 -72.27
N ILE A 228 109.87 27.30 -72.05
CA ILE A 228 109.97 28.56 -72.81
C ILE A 228 111.37 29.15 -72.67
N SER A 229 111.90 29.25 -71.46
CA SER A 229 113.25 29.77 -71.22
C SER A 229 114.32 28.93 -71.94
N GLN A 230 114.15 27.61 -71.99
CA GLN A 230 115.03 26.72 -72.77
C GLN A 230 114.86 26.93 -74.27
N ILE A 231 113.64 27.12 -74.78
CA ILE A 231 113.38 27.45 -76.19
C ILE A 231 114.09 28.75 -76.56
N GLU A 232 113.95 29.81 -75.76
CA GLU A 232 114.61 31.09 -75.99
C GLU A 232 116.14 30.97 -75.99
N HIS A 233 116.70 30.22 -75.04
CA HIS A 233 118.12 29.92 -75.00
C HIS A 233 118.59 29.20 -76.28
N TRP A 234 117.92 28.13 -76.67
CA TRP A 234 118.28 27.35 -77.86
C TRP A 234 118.03 28.09 -79.17
N GLN A 235 117.04 28.99 -79.23
CA GLN A 235 116.84 29.91 -80.36
C GLN A 235 118.01 30.89 -80.49
N SER A 236 118.51 31.43 -79.36
CA SER A 236 119.71 32.27 -79.35
C SER A 236 120.95 31.49 -79.82
N VAL A 237 121.14 30.26 -79.34
CA VAL A 237 122.21 29.36 -79.81
C VAL A 237 122.10 29.06 -81.31
N LEU A 238 120.90 28.78 -81.81
CA LEU A 238 120.65 28.54 -83.24
C LEU A 238 120.99 29.77 -84.09
N ASN A 239 120.58 30.96 -83.66
CA ASN A 239 120.87 32.22 -84.36
C ASN A 239 122.38 32.51 -84.40
N ASN A 240 123.11 32.21 -83.33
CA ASN A 240 124.57 32.34 -83.29
C ASN A 240 125.27 31.31 -84.18
N ALA A 241 124.82 30.04 -84.19
CA ALA A 241 125.35 29.00 -85.07
C ALA A 241 125.14 29.34 -86.56
N ASN A 242 123.96 29.91 -86.90
CA ASN A 242 123.65 30.40 -88.25
C ASN A 242 124.59 31.53 -88.70
N ARG A 243 124.98 32.43 -87.79
CA ARG A 243 125.92 33.52 -88.10
C ARG A 243 127.36 33.04 -88.26
N ASN A 244 127.75 32.00 -87.53
CA ASN A 244 129.13 31.52 -87.47
C ASN A 244 129.44 30.33 -88.40
N GLY A 245 128.43 29.75 -89.06
CA GLY A 245 128.62 28.64 -90.01
C GLY A 245 128.87 27.27 -89.37
N ASP A 246 128.55 27.07 -88.08
CA ASP A 246 128.74 25.80 -87.37
C ASP A 246 127.56 24.85 -87.59
N GLY A 247 127.68 23.99 -88.61
CA GLY A 247 126.64 23.04 -89.00
C GLY A 247 126.30 21.97 -87.95
N VAL A 248 127.24 21.63 -87.05
CA VAL A 248 127.01 20.62 -86.00
C VAL A 248 126.16 21.22 -84.88
N THR A 249 126.51 22.44 -84.44
CA THR A 249 125.72 23.17 -83.44
C THR A 249 124.33 23.53 -83.97
N HIS A 250 124.22 23.86 -85.27
CA HIS A 250 122.94 24.12 -85.93
C HIS A 250 122.00 22.90 -85.92
N ALA A 251 122.48 21.72 -86.31
CA ALA A 251 121.68 20.49 -86.32
C ALA A 251 121.20 20.11 -84.90
N ASN A 252 122.07 20.23 -83.90
CA ASN A 252 121.73 19.93 -82.50
C ASN A 252 120.70 20.92 -81.94
N ALA A 253 120.85 22.21 -82.17
CA ALA A 253 119.90 23.23 -81.73
C ALA A 253 118.52 23.05 -82.41
N THR A 254 118.49 22.72 -83.70
CA THR A 254 117.24 22.46 -84.45
C THR A 254 116.49 21.26 -83.87
N LYS A 255 117.20 20.15 -83.60
CA LYS A 255 116.62 18.95 -82.98
C LYS A 255 116.06 19.27 -81.59
N LYS A 256 116.82 20.00 -80.77
CA LYS A 256 116.40 20.37 -79.42
C LYS A 256 115.18 21.30 -79.40
N LEU A 257 115.13 22.26 -80.32
CA LEU A 257 113.96 23.15 -80.47
C LEU A 257 112.71 22.38 -80.94
N THR A 258 112.87 21.35 -81.76
CA THR A 258 111.74 20.51 -82.20
C THR A 258 111.19 19.69 -81.03
N GLU A 259 112.07 19.09 -80.23
CA GLU A 259 111.71 18.37 -79.01
C GLU A 259 111.01 19.29 -78.00
N LEU A 260 111.58 20.48 -77.74
CA LEU A 260 111.02 21.47 -76.82
C LEU A 260 109.70 22.07 -77.34
N GLY A 261 109.54 22.24 -78.65
CA GLY A 261 108.28 22.70 -79.25
C GLY A 261 107.15 21.69 -79.05
N LYS A 262 107.46 20.40 -79.13
CA LYS A 262 106.49 19.33 -78.84
C LYS A 262 106.10 19.31 -77.35
N THR A 263 107.08 19.36 -76.44
CA THR A 263 106.80 19.39 -74.99
C THR A 263 106.04 20.65 -74.59
N ASN A 264 106.32 21.80 -75.22
CA ASN A 264 105.58 23.04 -75.00
C ASN A 264 104.11 22.92 -75.42
N GLY A 265 103.84 22.32 -76.59
CA GLY A 265 102.47 22.07 -77.05
C GLY A 265 101.68 21.16 -76.12
N GLU A 266 102.30 20.09 -75.62
CA GLU A 266 101.70 19.17 -74.65
C GLU A 266 101.42 19.86 -73.30
N LEU A 267 102.35 20.67 -72.80
CA LEU A 267 102.19 21.44 -71.56
C LEU A 267 101.09 22.52 -71.69
N ALA A 268 101.04 23.25 -72.80
CA ALA A 268 100.02 24.27 -73.04
C ALA A 268 98.61 23.67 -73.10
N GLN A 269 98.45 22.48 -73.72
CA GLN A 269 97.18 21.75 -73.71
C GLN A 269 96.80 21.29 -72.30
N ARG A 270 97.77 20.80 -71.52
CA ARG A 270 97.56 20.38 -70.13
C ARG A 270 97.16 21.54 -69.22
N ILE A 271 97.83 22.69 -69.31
CA ILE A 271 97.49 23.92 -68.58
C ILE A 271 96.06 24.35 -68.90
N ARG A 272 95.69 24.39 -70.19
CA ARG A 272 94.32 24.73 -70.61
C ARG A 272 93.28 23.75 -70.05
N GLY A 273 93.57 22.45 -70.09
CA GLY A 273 92.69 21.42 -69.54
C GLY A 273 92.48 21.55 -68.03
N LEU A 274 93.56 21.76 -67.26
CA LEU A 274 93.51 21.98 -65.82
C LEU A 274 92.80 23.29 -65.46
N GLY A 275 93.02 24.36 -66.24
CA GLY A 275 92.34 25.65 -66.06
C GLY A 275 90.83 25.55 -66.23
N ILE A 276 90.35 24.87 -67.29
CA ILE A 276 88.92 24.65 -67.51
C ILE A 276 88.30 23.80 -66.39
N GLN A 277 89.01 22.76 -65.92
CA GLN A 277 88.54 21.93 -64.81
C GLN A 277 88.45 22.71 -63.49
N THR A 278 89.43 23.58 -63.22
CA THR A 278 89.44 24.44 -62.03
C THR A 278 88.28 25.42 -62.05
N GLN A 279 88.06 26.13 -63.16
CA GLN A 279 86.94 27.07 -63.30
C GLN A 279 85.57 26.39 -63.13
N ARG A 280 85.41 25.16 -63.64
CA ARG A 280 84.17 24.39 -63.47
C ARG A 280 83.89 24.04 -62.02
N LEU A 281 84.92 23.70 -61.24
CA LEU A 281 84.79 23.39 -59.82
C LEU A 281 84.63 24.65 -58.96
N GLU A 282 85.28 25.76 -59.31
CA GLU A 282 85.07 27.05 -58.64
C GLU A 282 83.65 27.58 -58.84
N ALA A 283 83.04 27.37 -60.01
CA ALA A 283 81.66 27.78 -60.28
C ALA A 283 80.62 26.99 -59.46
N THR A 284 80.96 25.79 -59.00
CA THR A 284 80.09 24.95 -58.16
C THR A 284 80.47 24.97 -56.68
N TYR A 285 81.55 25.67 -56.32
CA TYR A 285 82.04 25.79 -54.96
C TYR A 285 81.25 26.84 -54.18
N THR A 286 80.51 26.40 -53.18
CA THR A 286 79.86 27.30 -52.21
C THR A 286 80.68 27.38 -50.94
N ASN A 287 80.81 28.57 -50.35
CA ASN A 287 81.62 28.79 -49.16
C ASN A 287 81.17 27.90 -47.96
N PRO A 288 82.00 26.94 -47.50
CA PRO A 288 81.68 26.10 -46.35
C PRO A 288 81.44 26.90 -45.07
N HIS A 289 82.03 28.09 -44.94
CA HIS A 289 81.88 28.90 -43.74
C HIS A 289 80.44 29.39 -43.56
N GLU A 290 79.84 29.93 -44.61
CA GLU A 290 78.44 30.40 -44.61
C GLU A 290 77.46 29.26 -44.34
N MET A 291 77.69 28.10 -44.97
CA MET A 291 76.89 26.90 -44.71
C MET A 291 77.02 26.42 -43.25
N ASN A 292 78.20 26.51 -42.64
CA ASN A 292 78.39 26.16 -41.22
C ASN A 292 77.71 27.16 -40.27
N VAL A 293 77.61 28.43 -40.63
CA VAL A 293 76.86 29.44 -39.85
C VAL A 293 75.37 29.12 -39.90
N ALA A 294 74.81 28.88 -41.08
CA ALA A 294 73.42 28.48 -41.25
C ALA A 294 73.10 27.15 -40.52
N LEU A 295 74.01 26.17 -40.58
CA LEU A 295 73.87 24.91 -39.84
C LEU A 295 73.79 25.12 -38.33
N LYS A 296 74.59 26.03 -37.77
CA LYS A 296 74.54 26.35 -36.32
C LYS A 296 73.21 27.02 -35.95
N GLU A 297 72.72 27.92 -36.80
CA GLU A 297 71.45 28.61 -36.57
C GLU A 297 70.26 27.63 -36.60
N LEU A 298 70.18 26.77 -37.61
CA LEU A 298 69.13 25.74 -37.69
C LEU A 298 69.20 24.75 -36.53
N ASN A 299 70.41 24.35 -36.10
CA ASN A 299 70.56 23.52 -34.90
C ASN A 299 70.07 24.23 -33.63
N ALA A 300 70.31 25.54 -33.50
CA ALA A 300 69.79 26.32 -32.37
C ALA A 300 68.26 26.40 -32.40
N GLN A 301 67.66 26.64 -33.56
CA GLN A 301 66.20 26.63 -33.75
C GLN A 301 65.60 25.26 -33.42
N ARG A 302 66.21 24.16 -33.89
CA ARG A 302 65.78 22.78 -33.58
C ARG A 302 65.78 22.54 -32.07
N MET A 303 66.84 22.94 -31.37
CA MET A 303 66.95 22.79 -29.92
C MET A 303 65.89 23.60 -29.16
N LEU A 304 65.52 24.79 -29.65
CA LEU A 304 64.43 25.59 -29.05
C LEU A 304 63.09 24.87 -29.20
N VAL A 305 62.74 24.42 -30.41
CA VAL A 305 61.47 23.70 -30.65
C VAL A 305 61.43 22.38 -29.87
N MET A 306 62.53 21.65 -29.77
CA MET A 306 62.62 20.44 -28.94
C MET A 306 62.38 20.73 -27.44
N LYS A 307 62.91 21.84 -26.93
CA LYS A 307 62.69 22.26 -25.53
C LYS A 307 61.23 22.60 -25.26
N GLU A 308 60.51 23.13 -26.24
CA GLU A 308 59.08 23.42 -26.12
C GLU A 308 58.20 22.17 -26.30
N LEU A 309 58.62 21.21 -27.12
CA LEU A 309 57.85 20.01 -27.41
C LEU A 309 57.68 19.12 -26.17
N SER A 310 58.72 18.96 -25.34
CA SER A 310 58.67 18.11 -24.15
C SER A 310 57.60 18.53 -23.12
N PRO A 311 57.53 19.79 -22.67
CA PRO A 311 56.46 20.24 -21.78
C PRO A 311 55.08 20.19 -22.44
N ALA A 312 54.96 20.49 -23.74
CA ALA A 312 53.69 20.38 -24.46
C ALA A 312 53.17 18.93 -24.52
N LEU A 313 54.05 17.96 -24.78
CA LEU A 313 53.71 16.52 -24.73
C LEU A 313 53.28 16.07 -23.34
N ASN A 314 53.98 16.51 -22.30
CA ASN A 314 53.63 16.18 -20.92
C ASN A 314 52.27 16.78 -20.52
N GLN A 315 52.00 18.02 -20.94
CA GLN A 315 50.72 18.68 -20.72
C GLN A 315 49.59 17.97 -21.46
N LEU A 316 49.76 17.64 -22.75
CA LEU A 316 48.78 16.88 -23.53
C LEU A 316 48.47 15.54 -22.86
N LYS A 317 49.49 14.76 -22.48
CA LYS A 317 49.29 13.46 -21.83
C LYS A 317 48.57 13.59 -20.48
N LYS A 318 48.87 14.62 -19.70
CA LYS A 318 48.18 14.89 -18.43
C LYS A 318 46.70 15.24 -18.69
N SER A 319 46.43 16.09 -19.66
CA SER A 319 45.07 16.49 -20.05
C SER A 319 44.26 15.31 -20.64
N GLU A 320 44.87 14.45 -21.46
CA GLU A 320 44.26 13.22 -21.99
C GLU A 320 43.87 12.24 -20.88
N ASN A 321 44.78 11.99 -19.94
CA ASN A 321 44.47 11.13 -18.80
C ASN A 321 43.35 11.71 -17.94
N ASN A 322 43.37 13.03 -17.67
CA ASN A 322 42.31 13.70 -16.91
C ASN A 322 40.97 13.61 -17.64
N PHE A 323 40.95 13.89 -18.95
CA PHE A 323 39.77 13.81 -19.79
C PHE A 323 39.14 12.42 -19.74
N MET A 324 39.92 11.36 -19.98
CA MET A 324 39.40 9.98 -19.93
C MET A 324 38.87 9.60 -18.55
N GLN A 325 39.56 10.03 -17.48
CA GLN A 325 39.13 9.74 -16.11
C GLN A 325 37.82 10.44 -15.77
N VAL A 326 37.73 11.75 -16.03
CA VAL A 326 36.52 12.55 -15.78
C VAL A 326 35.36 12.05 -16.64
N GLU A 327 35.58 11.71 -17.91
CA GLU A 327 34.52 11.19 -18.78
C GLU A 327 34.00 9.83 -18.33
N ALA A 328 34.89 8.92 -17.92
CA ALA A 328 34.49 7.63 -17.34
C ALA A 328 33.66 7.82 -16.06
N GLU A 329 34.05 8.77 -15.21
CA GLU A 329 33.34 9.06 -13.97
C GLU A 329 31.98 9.72 -14.22
N ILE A 330 31.89 10.68 -15.13
CA ILE A 330 30.62 11.29 -15.57
C ILE A 330 29.66 10.21 -16.08
N GLN A 331 30.14 9.25 -16.89
CA GLN A 331 29.31 8.14 -17.37
C GLN A 331 28.82 7.25 -16.23
N GLN A 332 29.66 7.01 -15.22
CA GLN A 332 29.27 6.25 -14.04
C GLN A 332 28.21 7.00 -13.21
N VAL A 333 28.42 8.30 -12.96
CA VAL A 333 27.47 9.15 -12.23
C VAL A 333 26.11 9.20 -12.95
N ARG A 334 26.10 9.33 -14.29
CA ARG A 334 24.87 9.29 -15.09
C ARG A 334 24.13 7.96 -14.97
N LYS A 335 24.85 6.83 -15.03
CA LYS A 335 24.24 5.50 -14.86
C LYS A 335 23.64 5.33 -13.46
N GLN A 336 24.37 5.73 -12.43
CA GLN A 336 23.90 5.67 -11.04
C GLN A 336 22.70 6.60 -10.83
N GLY A 337 22.75 7.82 -11.36
CA GLY A 337 21.65 8.79 -11.30
C GLY A 337 20.39 8.28 -11.99
N ALA A 338 20.51 7.66 -13.17
CA ALA A 338 19.37 7.08 -13.88
C ALA A 338 18.69 5.96 -13.07
N ALA A 339 19.48 5.02 -12.53
CA ALA A 339 18.96 3.94 -11.69
C ALA A 339 18.30 4.47 -10.40
N LEU A 340 18.89 5.49 -9.79
CA LEU A 340 18.36 6.11 -8.58
C LEU A 340 17.07 6.89 -8.85
N SER A 341 16.95 7.51 -10.03
CA SER A 341 15.73 8.17 -10.49
C SER A 341 14.58 7.17 -10.63
N THR A 342 14.84 6.00 -11.25
CA THR A 342 13.82 4.95 -11.37
C THR A 342 13.40 4.38 -10.02
N ASP A 343 14.35 4.21 -9.09
CA ASP A 343 14.05 3.78 -7.72
C ASP A 343 13.15 4.81 -6.99
N LEU A 344 13.44 6.10 -7.14
CA LEU A 344 12.65 7.18 -6.52
C LEU A 344 11.23 7.26 -7.09
N GLU A 345 11.06 7.07 -8.40
CA GLU A 345 9.74 6.99 -9.03
C GLU A 345 8.94 5.78 -8.52
N PHE A 346 9.58 4.62 -8.41
CA PHE A 346 8.96 3.42 -7.86
C PHE A 346 8.53 3.60 -6.40
N LEU A 347 9.43 4.11 -5.55
CA LEU A 347 9.13 4.37 -4.14
C LEU A 347 8.03 5.43 -3.96
N SER A 348 8.03 6.47 -4.79
CA SER A 348 6.97 7.47 -4.81
C SER A 348 5.62 6.87 -5.21
N GLY A 349 5.60 5.97 -6.19
CA GLY A 349 4.40 5.22 -6.57
C GLY A 349 3.88 4.35 -5.43
N LYS A 350 4.77 3.56 -4.82
CA LYS A 350 4.43 2.71 -3.66
C LYS A 350 3.90 3.52 -2.48
N MET A 351 4.49 4.68 -2.19
CA MET A 351 4.03 5.56 -1.12
C MET A 351 2.61 6.05 -1.36
N LYS A 352 2.28 6.40 -2.62
CA LYS A 352 0.93 6.80 -3.00
C LYS A 352 -0.08 5.66 -2.84
N GLU A 353 0.26 4.45 -3.28
CA GLU A 353 -0.58 3.26 -3.10
C GLU A 353 -0.84 2.94 -1.61
N ILE A 354 0.20 3.05 -0.77
CA ILE A 354 0.07 2.87 0.68
C ILE A 354 -0.85 3.94 1.28
N MET A 355 -0.70 5.21 0.90
CA MET A 355 -1.58 6.28 1.38
C MET A 355 -3.04 6.07 0.96
N GLU A 356 -3.28 5.69 -0.29
CA GLU A 356 -4.63 5.38 -0.79
C GLU A 356 -5.23 4.17 -0.07
N SER A 357 -4.45 3.10 0.15
CA SER A 357 -4.91 1.93 0.90
C SER A 357 -5.18 2.25 2.38
N GLN A 358 -4.35 3.09 3.02
CA GLN A 358 -4.60 3.57 4.37
C GLN A 358 -5.92 4.35 4.45
N GLN A 359 -6.17 5.22 3.47
CA GLN A 359 -7.40 6.01 3.43
C GLN A 359 -8.63 5.13 3.23
N LEU A 360 -8.57 4.14 2.35
CA LEU A 360 -9.63 3.15 2.11
C LEU A 360 -9.90 2.29 3.35
N VAL A 361 -8.85 1.77 3.99
CA VAL A 361 -8.96 0.97 5.22
C VAL A 361 -9.60 1.78 6.33
N VAL A 362 -9.36 3.09 6.42
CA VAL A 362 -9.99 3.93 7.45
C VAL A 362 -11.45 4.20 7.10
N SER A 363 -11.77 4.57 5.84
CA SER A 363 -13.13 4.97 5.45
C SER A 363 -14.12 3.83 5.29
N GLU A 364 -13.72 2.69 4.73
CA GLU A 364 -14.62 1.54 4.56
C GLU A 364 -14.93 0.88 5.90
N ASN A 365 -13.92 0.78 6.78
CA ASN A 365 -14.13 0.20 8.10
C ASN A 365 -15.09 1.02 8.96
N GLU A 366 -15.09 2.36 8.94
CA GLU A 366 -15.99 3.13 9.83
C GLU A 366 -17.49 2.85 9.55
N SER A 367 -17.88 2.81 8.28
CA SER A 367 -19.25 2.49 7.88
C SER A 367 -19.63 1.05 8.25
N ASP A 368 -18.73 0.09 8.03
CA ASP A 368 -18.97 -1.32 8.34
C ASP A 368 -18.99 -1.58 9.85
N LEU A 369 -18.13 -0.90 10.62
CA LEU A 369 -18.11 -0.90 12.08
C LEU A 369 -19.46 -0.43 12.63
N VAL A 370 -19.98 0.68 12.11
CA VAL A 370 -21.29 1.21 12.51
C VAL A 370 -22.41 0.25 12.13
N ARG A 371 -22.40 -0.33 10.93
CA ARG A 371 -23.43 -1.28 10.50
C ARG A 371 -23.46 -2.53 11.39
N MET A 372 -22.29 -3.10 11.67
CA MET A 372 -22.13 -4.21 12.62
C MET A 372 -22.66 -3.82 14.00
N TRP A 373 -22.28 -2.63 14.49
CA TRP A 373 -22.69 -2.18 15.82
C TRP A 373 -24.20 -1.96 15.91
N VAL A 374 -24.83 -1.35 14.91
CA VAL A 374 -26.29 -1.13 14.87
C VAL A 374 -27.07 -2.45 14.82
N ASN A 375 -26.57 -3.43 14.05
CA ASN A 375 -27.16 -4.77 13.99
C ASN A 375 -27.09 -5.45 15.37
N HIS A 376 -25.91 -5.41 16.01
CA HIS A 376 -25.70 -5.93 17.35
C HIS A 376 -26.61 -5.27 18.38
N LEU A 377 -26.67 -3.93 18.42
CA LEU A 377 -27.53 -3.19 19.34
C LEU A 377 -29.01 -3.51 19.12
N SER A 378 -29.43 -3.79 17.89
CA SER A 378 -30.81 -4.19 17.60
C SER A 378 -31.13 -5.57 18.18
N GLN A 379 -30.20 -6.52 18.12
CA GLN A 379 -30.35 -7.84 18.74
C GLN A 379 -30.33 -7.75 20.26
N VAL A 380 -29.39 -6.98 20.82
CA VAL A 380 -29.30 -6.73 22.27
C VAL A 380 -30.60 -6.13 22.80
N TYR A 381 -31.20 -5.17 22.09
CA TYR A 381 -32.48 -4.57 22.50
C TYR A 381 -33.59 -5.64 22.62
N VAL A 382 -33.71 -6.52 21.62
CA VAL A 382 -34.71 -7.61 21.63
C VAL A 382 -34.44 -8.59 22.77
N ASP A 383 -33.19 -8.96 22.99
CA ASP A 383 -32.81 -9.88 24.07
C ASP A 383 -33.11 -9.30 25.46
N ILE A 384 -32.86 -7.99 25.66
CA ILE A 384 -33.20 -7.31 26.92
C ILE A 384 -34.72 -7.31 27.14
N GLU A 385 -35.52 -7.00 26.11
CA GLU A 385 -36.99 -7.08 26.23
C GLU A 385 -37.41 -8.50 26.65
N ASN A 386 -36.86 -9.53 26.01
CA ASN A 386 -37.15 -10.92 26.33
C ASN A 386 -36.76 -11.29 27.77
N TYR A 387 -35.58 -10.86 28.24
CA TYR A 387 -35.15 -11.09 29.62
C TYR A 387 -36.03 -10.39 30.64
N LEU A 388 -36.42 -9.13 30.37
CA LEU A 388 -37.32 -8.39 31.25
C LEU A 388 -38.70 -9.06 31.34
N PHE A 389 -39.28 -9.47 30.20
CA PHE A 389 -40.55 -10.20 30.19
C PHE A 389 -40.44 -11.56 30.90
N ALA A 390 -39.40 -12.34 30.62
CA ALA A 390 -39.20 -13.65 31.25
C ALA A 390 -39.02 -13.54 32.77
N ASN A 391 -38.20 -12.59 33.23
CA ASN A 391 -37.98 -12.40 34.66
C ASN A 391 -39.19 -11.80 35.37
N LEU A 392 -39.96 -10.92 34.69
CA LEU A 392 -41.20 -10.42 35.27
C LEU A 392 -42.26 -11.52 35.37
N ARG A 393 -42.33 -12.43 34.39
CA ARG A 393 -43.17 -13.62 34.47
C ARG A 393 -42.79 -14.50 35.66
N ILE A 394 -41.50 -14.80 35.84
CA ILE A 394 -41.01 -15.57 37.00
C ILE A 394 -41.35 -14.85 38.31
N ALA A 395 -41.21 -13.53 38.37
CA ALA A 395 -41.54 -12.75 39.56
C ALA A 395 -43.05 -12.76 39.86
N GLN A 396 -43.90 -12.72 38.84
CA GLN A 396 -45.36 -12.85 38.99
C GLN A 396 -45.75 -14.25 39.43
N GLU A 397 -45.22 -15.30 38.79
CA GLU A 397 -45.44 -16.70 39.19
C GLU A 397 -45.02 -16.92 40.64
N ALA A 398 -43.86 -16.38 41.04
CA ALA A 398 -43.39 -16.42 42.42
C ALA A 398 -44.33 -15.65 43.37
N ALA A 399 -44.80 -14.46 42.99
CA ALA A 399 -45.73 -13.68 43.81
C ALA A 399 -47.10 -14.38 43.98
N ILE A 400 -47.62 -14.98 42.91
CA ILE A 400 -48.85 -15.79 42.93
C ILE A 400 -48.66 -17.02 43.82
N SER A 401 -47.51 -17.70 43.72
CA SER A 401 -47.18 -18.87 44.56
C SER A 401 -46.98 -18.52 46.04
N ALA A 402 -46.43 -17.33 46.34
CA ALA A 402 -46.16 -16.84 47.69
C ALA A 402 -47.42 -16.29 48.39
N GLN A 403 -48.46 -15.93 47.63
CA GLN A 403 -49.78 -15.52 48.16
C GLN A 403 -50.64 -16.68 48.69
N GLY A 404 -50.13 -17.91 48.66
CA GLY A 404 -50.84 -19.07 49.19
C GLY A 404 -51.93 -19.56 48.23
N SER A 405 -51.98 -20.87 48.07
CA SER A 405 -52.99 -21.63 47.34
C SER A 405 -54.42 -21.18 47.67
N SER A 406 -54.99 -20.36 46.80
CA SER A 406 -56.41 -20.01 46.77
C SER A 406 -57.09 -20.71 45.58
N ILE A 407 -57.59 -21.93 45.82
CA ILE A 407 -58.84 -22.53 45.28
C ILE A 407 -59.10 -22.43 43.73
N TYR A 408 -58.11 -22.13 42.90
CA TYR A 408 -58.23 -22.20 41.44
C TYR A 408 -57.11 -23.06 40.85
N MET A 409 -57.15 -24.35 41.14
CA MET A 409 -56.64 -25.36 40.21
C MET A 409 -57.83 -25.89 39.39
N GLN A 410 -58.21 -25.16 38.34
CA GLN A 410 -58.97 -25.81 37.28
C GLN A 410 -58.00 -26.68 36.47
N LYS A 411 -58.18 -28.01 36.56
CA LYS A 411 -57.70 -28.93 35.51
C LYS A 411 -58.14 -28.34 34.17
N ALA A 412 -57.21 -28.20 33.23
CA ALA A 412 -57.53 -27.72 31.89
C ALA A 412 -58.66 -28.58 31.29
N ILE A 413 -59.79 -27.94 30.99
CA ILE A 413 -60.91 -28.53 30.25
C ILE A 413 -60.35 -28.92 28.88
N SER A 414 -60.50 -30.18 28.45
CA SER A 414 -59.97 -30.62 27.17
C SER A 414 -60.69 -29.91 26.02
N ALA A 415 -59.96 -29.61 24.92
CA ALA A 415 -60.49 -28.86 23.78
C ALA A 415 -61.73 -29.53 23.14
N GLU A 416 -61.84 -30.86 23.20
CA GLU A 416 -63.01 -31.60 22.73
C GLU A 416 -64.28 -31.28 23.55
N LYS A 417 -64.13 -30.93 24.84
CA LYS A 417 -65.25 -30.58 25.73
C LYS A 417 -65.70 -29.14 25.55
N ILE A 418 -64.75 -28.23 25.29
CA ILE A 418 -65.06 -26.86 24.90
C ILE A 418 -65.89 -26.87 23.61
N ALA A 419 -65.51 -27.70 22.62
CA ALA A 419 -66.28 -27.85 21.39
C ALA A 419 -67.69 -28.39 21.62
N LYS A 420 -67.88 -29.40 22.50
CA LYS A 420 -69.23 -29.91 22.85
C LYS A 420 -70.08 -28.88 23.61
N MET A 421 -69.46 -28.07 24.47
CA MET A 421 -70.14 -26.98 25.18
C MET A 421 -70.56 -25.86 24.21
N GLU A 422 -69.70 -25.49 23.27
CA GLU A 422 -70.02 -24.52 22.21
C GLU A 422 -71.16 -25.03 21.30
N GLU A 423 -71.17 -26.32 20.95
CA GLU A 423 -72.26 -26.93 20.18
C GLU A 423 -73.58 -26.90 20.95
N PHE A 424 -73.54 -27.16 22.26
CA PHE A 424 -74.71 -27.09 23.15
C PHE A 424 -75.24 -25.66 23.28
N MET A 425 -74.38 -24.67 23.53
CA MET A 425 -74.76 -23.26 23.61
C MET A 425 -75.29 -22.74 22.28
N SER A 426 -74.71 -23.14 21.16
CA SER A 426 -75.22 -22.79 19.83
C SER A 426 -76.61 -23.37 19.55
N ALA A 427 -76.91 -24.57 20.07
CA ALA A 427 -78.24 -25.15 19.97
C ALA A 427 -79.26 -24.41 20.86
N ILE A 428 -78.84 -23.88 22.02
CA ILE A 428 -79.69 -23.01 22.86
C ILE A 428 -80.00 -21.72 22.10
N ASP A 429 -79.00 -21.06 21.52
CA ASP A 429 -79.21 -19.82 20.74
C ASP A 429 -80.20 -20.04 19.61
N THR A 430 -80.14 -21.20 18.94
CA THR A 430 -81.05 -21.56 17.83
C THR A 430 -82.51 -21.70 18.26
N VAL A 431 -82.77 -22.06 19.52
CA VAL A 431 -84.12 -22.28 20.06
C VAL A 431 -84.56 -21.12 20.98
N SER A 432 -83.63 -20.22 21.34
CA SER A 432 -83.82 -19.15 22.32
C SER A 432 -84.99 -18.21 21.99
N ASP A 433 -85.24 -17.92 20.71
CA ASP A 433 -86.38 -17.12 20.25
C ASP A 433 -87.75 -17.75 20.57
N TYR A 434 -87.80 -19.05 20.86
CA TYR A 434 -89.02 -19.81 21.17
C TYR A 434 -89.19 -20.10 22.67
N LEU A 435 -88.22 -19.70 23.49
CA LEU A 435 -88.16 -19.97 24.93
C LEU A 435 -88.21 -18.67 25.72
N ASP A 436 -88.76 -18.71 26.94
CA ASP A 436 -88.69 -17.55 27.82
C ASP A 436 -87.25 -17.36 28.34
N ASN A 437 -86.88 -16.12 28.67
CA ASN A 437 -85.53 -15.79 29.16
C ASN A 437 -85.10 -16.62 30.37
N ASP A 438 -86.05 -17.02 31.22
CA ASP A 438 -85.78 -17.86 32.38
C ASP A 438 -85.51 -19.32 31.97
N GLU A 439 -86.17 -19.83 30.91
CA GLU A 439 -85.91 -21.16 30.34
C GLU A 439 -84.51 -21.22 29.69
N VAL A 440 -84.10 -20.14 29.01
CA VAL A 440 -82.76 -20.02 28.43
C VAL A 440 -81.69 -20.04 29.54
N ARG A 441 -81.90 -19.31 30.63
CA ARG A 441 -80.98 -19.32 31.78
C ARG A 441 -80.83 -20.70 32.41
N VAL A 442 -81.92 -21.46 32.54
CA VAL A 442 -81.87 -22.84 33.03
C VAL A 442 -81.03 -23.71 32.11
N LEU A 443 -81.18 -23.59 30.78
CA LEU A 443 -80.37 -24.34 29.82
C LEU A 443 -78.88 -23.97 29.85
N GLU A 444 -78.54 -22.69 30.06
CA GLU A 444 -77.16 -22.27 30.27
C GLU A 444 -76.57 -22.85 31.56
N GLN A 445 -77.37 -22.93 32.63
CA GLN A 445 -76.96 -23.58 33.88
C GLN A 445 -76.79 -25.09 33.71
N VAL A 446 -77.66 -25.75 32.93
CA VAL A 446 -77.52 -27.16 32.54
C VAL A 446 -76.22 -27.38 31.77
N ALA A 447 -75.86 -26.48 30.85
CA ALA A 447 -74.60 -26.56 30.10
C ALA A 447 -73.38 -26.45 31.02
N ARG A 448 -73.41 -25.53 31.98
CA ARG A 448 -72.35 -25.34 32.96
C ARG A 448 -72.21 -26.53 33.89
N LEU A 449 -73.32 -27.04 34.42
CA LEU A 449 -73.32 -28.24 35.27
C LEU A 449 -72.83 -29.46 34.50
N GLY A 450 -73.29 -29.66 33.27
CA GLY A 450 -72.84 -30.76 32.42
C GLY A 450 -71.35 -30.71 32.09
N THR A 451 -70.80 -29.51 31.91
CA THR A 451 -69.36 -29.33 31.69
C THR A 451 -68.55 -29.60 32.96
N LEU A 452 -69.10 -29.27 34.14
CA LEU A 452 -68.49 -29.56 35.44
C LEU A 452 -68.51 -31.06 35.77
N LEU A 453 -69.59 -31.77 35.43
CA LEU A 453 -69.77 -33.21 35.64
C LEU A 453 -69.40 -34.06 34.41
N ASP A 454 -68.65 -33.48 33.47
CA ASP A 454 -68.09 -34.19 32.31
C ASP A 454 -69.09 -34.92 31.38
N TYR A 455 -70.36 -34.50 31.38
CA TYR A 455 -71.41 -35.03 30.52
C TYR A 455 -72.37 -33.92 30.09
N LEU A 456 -72.50 -33.72 28.78
CA LEU A 456 -73.46 -32.77 28.19
C LEU A 456 -74.53 -33.54 27.41
N PRO A 457 -75.84 -33.28 27.66
CA PRO A 457 -76.91 -33.85 26.86
C PRO A 457 -76.76 -33.47 25.38
N GLY A 458 -77.17 -34.34 24.46
CA GLY A 458 -77.04 -34.08 23.03
C GLY A 458 -77.86 -32.86 22.56
N THR A 459 -77.30 -32.08 21.62
CA THR A 459 -77.92 -30.87 21.03
C THR A 459 -79.31 -31.11 20.44
N ALA A 460 -79.58 -32.35 19.97
CA ALA A 460 -80.90 -32.77 19.49
C ALA A 460 -82.00 -32.62 20.55
N ARG A 461 -81.67 -32.77 21.85
CA ARG A 461 -82.63 -32.58 22.93
C ARG A 461 -83.01 -31.12 23.13
N ILE A 462 -82.07 -30.19 22.92
CA ILE A 462 -82.34 -28.75 22.97
C ILE A 462 -83.22 -28.34 21.80
N ILE A 463 -82.89 -28.82 20.59
CA ILE A 463 -83.67 -28.53 19.38
C ILE A 463 -85.11 -29.03 19.51
N ALA A 464 -85.31 -30.20 20.13
CA ALA A 464 -86.64 -30.77 20.36
C ALA A 464 -87.53 -29.91 21.27
N LEU A 465 -86.96 -29.05 22.13
CA LEU A 465 -87.74 -28.17 23.02
C LEU A 465 -88.61 -27.18 22.24
N ARG A 466 -88.19 -26.80 21.04
CA ARG A 466 -88.95 -25.89 20.16
C ARG A 466 -90.39 -26.36 19.92
N ASP A 467 -90.57 -27.67 19.76
CA ASP A 467 -91.84 -28.28 19.37
C ASP A 467 -92.67 -28.75 20.58
N MET A 468 -92.18 -28.51 21.81
CA MET A 468 -92.82 -28.92 23.06
C MET A 468 -93.60 -27.78 23.71
N SER A 469 -94.72 -28.12 24.36
CA SER A 469 -95.44 -27.17 25.21
C SER A 469 -94.66 -26.85 26.49
N TYR A 470 -94.91 -25.69 27.12
CA TYR A 470 -94.19 -25.24 28.33
C TYR A 470 -94.14 -26.29 29.45
N SER A 471 -95.25 -27.00 29.70
CA SER A 471 -95.30 -28.08 30.69
C SER A 471 -94.41 -29.27 30.33
N GLN A 472 -94.28 -29.59 29.03
CA GLN A 472 -93.41 -30.67 28.55
C GLN A 472 -91.93 -30.24 28.56
N ARG A 473 -91.64 -28.96 28.28
CA ARG A 473 -90.29 -28.39 28.38
C ARG A 473 -89.76 -28.41 29.80
N THR A 474 -90.60 -28.07 30.77
CA THR A 474 -90.25 -28.14 32.20
C THR A 474 -89.82 -29.55 32.62
N GLU A 475 -90.56 -30.57 32.17
CA GLU A 475 -90.20 -31.97 32.39
C GLU A 475 -88.92 -32.37 31.63
N ALA A 476 -88.74 -31.86 30.41
CA ALA A 476 -87.52 -32.09 29.62
C ALA A 476 -86.27 -31.48 30.26
N TYR A 477 -86.33 -30.27 30.84
CA TYR A 477 -85.20 -29.68 31.57
C TYR A 477 -84.82 -30.51 32.79
N ARG A 478 -85.83 -30.98 33.55
CA ARG A 478 -85.58 -31.86 34.69
C ARG A 478 -84.92 -33.16 34.26
N ASN A 479 -85.42 -33.80 33.20
CA ASN A 479 -84.82 -35.02 32.67
C ASN A 479 -83.37 -34.82 32.20
N MET A 480 -83.03 -33.63 31.65
CA MET A 480 -81.65 -33.31 31.28
C MET A 480 -80.74 -33.14 32.50
N VAL A 481 -81.23 -32.53 33.58
CA VAL A 481 -80.50 -32.40 34.84
C VAL A 481 -80.30 -33.75 35.50
N GLU A 482 -81.34 -34.57 35.60
CA GLU A 482 -81.27 -35.93 36.15
C GLU A 482 -80.29 -36.79 35.34
N GLU A 483 -80.30 -36.69 34.01
CA GLU A 483 -79.35 -37.38 33.14
C GLU A 483 -77.89 -36.93 33.40
N ILE A 484 -77.63 -35.63 33.58
CA ILE A 484 -76.28 -35.15 33.91
C ILE A 484 -75.82 -35.68 35.27
N ILE A 485 -76.72 -35.77 36.25
CA ILE A 485 -76.40 -36.27 37.58
C ILE A 485 -76.15 -37.80 37.55
N ASP A 486 -76.98 -38.56 36.82
CA ASP A 486 -76.88 -40.01 36.73
C ASP A 486 -75.70 -40.50 35.87
N PHE A 487 -75.35 -39.76 34.81
CA PHE A 487 -74.28 -40.15 33.86
C PHE A 487 -72.97 -39.39 34.05
N GLY A 488 -72.98 -38.20 34.67
CA GLY A 488 -71.80 -37.34 34.89
C GLY A 488 -70.82 -37.82 35.97
N GLN A 489 -71.05 -38.99 36.57
CA GLN A 489 -70.09 -39.62 37.50
C GLN A 489 -69.79 -41.09 37.18
N ARG A 490 -70.04 -41.57 35.96
CA ARG A 490 -69.55 -42.90 35.54
C ARG A 490 -68.16 -42.81 34.91
N ASP A 491 -67.17 -42.70 35.78
CA ASP A 491 -65.82 -43.14 35.44
C ASP A 491 -65.82 -44.69 35.47
N GLU A 492 -65.66 -45.36 34.32
CA GLU A 492 -65.59 -46.83 34.17
C GLU A 492 -64.36 -47.48 34.88
N SER A 493 -63.69 -46.74 35.78
CA SER A 493 -62.43 -47.14 36.41
C SER A 493 -62.49 -47.33 37.94
N MET A 494 -63.67 -47.25 38.59
CA MET A 494 -63.81 -47.47 40.04
C MET A 494 -65.06 -48.25 40.45
N ASP A 495 -65.04 -49.58 40.32
CA ASP A 495 -66.08 -50.46 40.87
C ASP A 495 -65.79 -50.95 42.31
N LYS A 496 -64.98 -50.21 43.07
CA LYS A 496 -64.81 -50.40 44.52
C LYS A 496 -64.48 -49.08 45.22
N ARG A 497 -65.50 -48.27 45.47
CA ARG A 497 -65.56 -47.41 46.66
C ARG A 497 -67.03 -47.18 47.01
N ASP A 498 -67.37 -47.54 48.23
CA ASP A 498 -68.66 -47.25 48.86
C ASP A 498 -68.99 -45.75 48.75
N PRO A 499 -70.28 -45.41 48.63
CA PRO A 499 -70.72 -44.05 48.35
C PRO A 499 -70.44 -43.16 49.55
N LEU A 500 -69.66 -42.09 49.34
CA LEU A 500 -69.46 -41.08 50.36
C LEU A 500 -70.27 -39.81 50.09
N ILE A 501 -71.47 -39.91 49.51
CA ILE A 501 -72.55 -38.92 49.71
C ILE A 501 -73.89 -39.66 49.61
N SER A 502 -74.56 -39.86 50.75
CA SER A 502 -75.99 -40.15 50.79
C SER A 502 -76.72 -38.81 50.68
N ILE A 503 -77.19 -38.46 49.49
CA ILE A 503 -78.20 -37.42 49.33
C ILE A 503 -79.55 -38.12 49.52
N GLY A 504 -80.31 -37.69 50.53
CA GLY A 504 -81.65 -38.19 50.82
C GLY A 504 -82.63 -37.95 49.65
N PRO A 505 -83.86 -38.49 49.73
CA PRO A 505 -84.78 -38.53 48.60
C PRO A 505 -85.36 -37.14 48.35
N ILE A 506 -84.94 -36.48 47.28
CA ILE A 506 -85.61 -35.28 46.80
C ILE A 506 -86.68 -35.74 45.81
N GLU A 507 -87.87 -36.05 46.32
CA GLU A 507 -89.07 -36.15 45.46
C GLU A 507 -89.48 -34.73 45.09
N ILE A 508 -89.19 -34.31 43.86
CA ILE A 508 -89.61 -32.99 43.40
C ILE A 508 -91.11 -33.05 43.04
N ALA A 509 -91.94 -32.57 43.97
CA ALA A 509 -93.39 -32.51 43.81
C ALA A 509 -93.82 -31.68 42.57
N LYS A 510 -94.97 -32.04 41.99
CA LYS A 510 -95.47 -31.60 40.68
C LYS A 510 -95.90 -30.12 40.57
N SER A 511 -95.54 -29.22 41.50
CA SER A 511 -96.19 -27.90 41.56
C SER A 511 -95.36 -26.68 42.00
N GLU A 512 -94.04 -26.66 41.86
CA GLU A 512 -93.23 -25.48 42.24
C GLU A 512 -92.41 -24.86 41.08
N PRO A 513 -92.15 -23.53 41.11
CA PRO A 513 -91.67 -22.75 39.97
C PRO A 513 -90.19 -22.99 39.64
N LEU A 514 -89.85 -22.87 38.35
CA LEU A 514 -88.53 -23.12 37.73
C LEU A 514 -87.35 -22.38 38.39
N SER A 515 -87.60 -21.31 39.15
CA SER A 515 -86.58 -20.59 39.91
C SER A 515 -85.97 -21.42 41.03
N GLU A 516 -86.75 -22.29 41.69
CA GLU A 516 -86.23 -23.13 42.77
C GLU A 516 -85.36 -24.28 42.23
N VAL A 517 -85.60 -24.72 40.99
CA VAL A 517 -84.73 -25.71 40.31
C VAL A 517 -83.39 -25.05 39.94
N ALA A 518 -83.40 -23.80 39.48
CA ALA A 518 -82.19 -23.02 39.23
C ALA A 518 -81.39 -22.76 40.52
N ASP A 519 -82.07 -22.43 41.62
CA ASP A 519 -81.43 -22.24 42.92
C ASP A 519 -80.89 -23.55 43.50
N LEU A 520 -81.56 -24.69 43.26
CA LEU A 520 -81.07 -26.01 43.71
C LEU A 520 -79.87 -26.49 42.88
N LEU A 521 -79.82 -26.15 41.58
CA LEU A 521 -78.64 -26.33 40.72
C LEU A 521 -77.47 -25.42 41.13
N GLN A 522 -77.76 -24.17 41.48
CA GLN A 522 -76.78 -23.23 42.02
C GLN A 522 -76.22 -23.76 43.35
N HIS A 523 -77.09 -24.27 44.24
CA HIS A 523 -76.70 -24.78 45.55
C HIS A 523 -75.93 -26.11 45.47
N LEU A 524 -76.23 -26.98 44.49
CA LEU A 524 -75.46 -28.19 44.20
C LEU A 524 -74.11 -27.86 43.55
N SER A 525 -74.06 -26.89 42.65
CA SER A 525 -72.82 -26.34 42.07
C SER A 525 -71.92 -25.76 43.17
N ASP A 526 -72.49 -24.97 44.07
CA ASP A 526 -71.75 -24.32 45.15
C ASP A 526 -71.30 -25.34 46.22
N SER A 527 -72.11 -26.35 46.52
CA SER A 527 -71.73 -27.47 47.42
C SER A 527 -70.67 -28.42 46.85
N LEU A 528 -70.49 -28.46 45.53
CA LEU A 528 -69.42 -29.22 44.86
C LEU A 528 -68.15 -28.36 44.66
N MET A 529 -68.23 -27.04 44.87
CA MET A 529 -67.12 -26.09 44.75
C MET A 529 -66.51 -25.65 46.10
N GLU A 530 -67.14 -25.98 47.24
CA GLU A 530 -66.47 -26.11 48.56
C GLU A 530 -65.75 -27.46 48.69
#